data_AF-A0A8S8YGI2-F1
#
_entry.id   AF-A0A8S8YGI2-F1
#
_cell.length_a   1.000
_cell.length_b   1.000
_cell.length_c   1.000
_cell.angle_alpha   90.00
_cell.angle_beta   90.00
_cell.angle_gamma   90.00
#
_symmetry.space_group_name_H-M   'P 1'
#
loop_
_entity.id
_entity.type
_entity.pdbx_description
1 polymer ?
#
loop_
_entity_poly.entity_id
_entity_poly.type
_entity_poly.pdbx_seq_one_letter_code
_entity_poly.pdbx_strand_id
1 'polypeptide(L)'
;MQVRHNLITNPDTTVNVDLDIAPSSFEATRSGNGLNEANRWSTEITPENSVLSLGATQMIVANLGSPDPGSDSIRLPPVAGILEVEVTASLTIESGLSGIESPVSRVILTVNIPEVSKASIEIPSPTIITPEIEASVPVNVVNLGNHESNLSYILSGPLGWSVSSQPTTSTSFAL
;
A
#
# COMPACT_ATOMS: atom_id res chain seq x y z
N MET A 1 46.13 5.07 -35.15
CA MET A 1 45.42 6.36 -35.04
C MET A 1 44.34 6.16 -33.99
N GLN A 2 44.41 6.85 -32.85
CA GLN A 2 43.52 6.61 -31.71
C GLN A 2 42.80 7.91 -31.42
N VAL A 3 41.48 7.91 -31.63
CA VAL A 3 40.60 9.02 -31.25
C VAL A 3 39.98 8.62 -29.91
N ARG A 4 40.36 9.33 -28.84
CA ARG A 4 39.63 9.28 -27.56
C ARG A 4 38.82 10.56 -27.45
N HIS A 5 37.51 10.47 -27.69
CA HIS A 5 36.57 11.49 -27.26
C HIS A 5 36.11 11.11 -25.85
N ASN A 6 36.85 11.57 -24.85
CA ASN A 6 36.39 11.67 -23.46
C ASN A 6 37.28 12.70 -22.77
N LEU A 7 37.29 13.92 -23.33
CA LEU A 7 37.65 15.06 -22.50
C LEU A 7 36.44 15.35 -21.63
N ILE A 8 36.40 14.74 -20.45
CA ILE A 8 35.96 15.51 -19.29
C ILE A 8 36.98 16.66 -19.23
N THR A 9 36.63 17.81 -19.83
CA THR A 9 37.49 19.00 -19.93
C THR A 9 37.74 19.60 -18.55
N ASN A 10 36.91 19.26 -17.57
CA ASN A 10 37.04 19.67 -16.19
C ASN A 10 36.74 18.48 -15.24
N PRO A 11 37.76 17.82 -14.65
CA PRO A 11 37.56 16.70 -13.74
C PRO A 11 36.84 17.11 -12.43
N ASP A 12 36.74 18.41 -12.17
CA ASP A 12 35.99 18.97 -11.04
C ASP A 12 34.52 19.25 -11.38
N THR A 13 34.03 18.82 -12.54
CA THR A 13 32.60 18.93 -12.87
C THR A 13 31.76 18.17 -11.85
N THR A 14 30.84 18.90 -11.22
CA THR A 14 29.82 18.35 -10.35
C THR A 14 28.48 18.26 -11.07
N VAL A 15 27.66 17.34 -10.61
CA VAL A 15 26.28 17.17 -11.04
C VAL A 15 25.39 17.28 -9.81
N ASN A 16 24.37 18.13 -9.91
CA ASN A 16 23.32 18.17 -8.91
C ASN A 16 22.37 17.00 -9.16
N VAL A 17 22.03 16.30 -8.10
CA VAL A 17 21.08 15.19 -8.12
C VAL A 17 19.93 15.58 -7.21
N ASP A 18 18.76 15.78 -7.80
CA ASP A 18 17.51 15.94 -7.07
C ASP A 18 16.83 14.57 -6.99
N LEU A 19 16.42 14.19 -5.79
CA LEU A 19 15.83 12.89 -5.49
C LEU A 19 14.40 13.10 -5.02
N ASP A 20 13.50 12.30 -5.57
CA ASP A 20 12.10 12.28 -5.19
C ASP A 20 11.67 10.83 -4.92
N ILE A 21 10.72 10.68 -3.99
CA ILE A 21 10.13 9.40 -3.64
C ILE A 21 8.63 9.55 -3.40
N ALA A 22 7.83 8.75 -4.09
CA ALA A 22 6.38 8.77 -3.91
C ALA A 22 5.76 7.39 -4.17
N PRO A 23 4.69 7.02 -3.43
CA PRO A 23 3.81 5.94 -3.87
C PRO A 23 3.27 6.25 -5.27
N SER A 24 3.46 5.33 -6.21
CA SER A 24 3.08 5.51 -7.61
C SER A 24 1.78 4.78 -7.96
N SER A 25 1.55 3.60 -7.38
CA SER A 25 0.37 2.79 -7.65
C SER A 25 0.05 1.83 -6.50
N PHE A 26 -1.20 1.37 -6.45
CA PHE A 26 -1.61 0.28 -5.58
C PHE A 26 -2.56 -0.66 -6.31
N GLU A 27 -2.31 -1.97 -6.18
CA GLU A 27 -3.17 -3.03 -6.68
C GLU A 27 -3.63 -3.91 -5.51
N ALA A 28 -4.92 -3.84 -5.18
CA ALA A 28 -5.51 -4.69 -4.13
C ALA A 28 -5.49 -6.18 -4.55
N THR A 29 -5.32 -7.08 -3.58
CA THR A 29 -5.49 -8.54 -3.83
C THR A 29 -6.92 -8.89 -4.27
N ARG A 30 -7.90 -8.04 -3.92
CA ARG A 30 -9.30 -8.17 -4.34
C ARG A 30 -9.72 -6.96 -5.15
N SER A 31 -10.20 -7.22 -6.36
CA SER A 31 -10.61 -6.18 -7.31
C SER A 31 -11.67 -5.26 -6.72
N GLY A 32 -11.50 -3.95 -6.93
CA GLY A 32 -12.44 -2.91 -6.50
C GLY A 32 -12.15 -2.27 -5.15
N ASN A 33 -11.13 -2.75 -4.41
CA ASN A 33 -10.77 -2.27 -3.07
C ASN A 33 -9.53 -1.36 -3.08
N GLY A 34 -9.32 -0.59 -2.01
CA GLY A 34 -8.10 0.19 -1.80
C GLY A 34 -7.81 1.30 -2.83
N LEU A 35 -8.84 1.92 -3.43
CA LEU A 35 -8.70 2.96 -4.47
C LEU A 35 -7.77 4.13 -4.07
N ASN A 36 -7.67 4.44 -2.78
CA ASN A 36 -6.82 5.51 -2.26
C ASN A 36 -5.65 4.99 -1.41
N GLU A 37 -5.39 3.68 -1.43
CA GLU A 37 -4.41 3.09 -0.52
C GLU A 37 -3.02 3.67 -0.75
N ALA A 38 -2.58 3.86 -2.00
CA ALA A 38 -1.27 4.46 -2.31
C ALA A 38 -1.09 5.83 -1.63
N ASN A 39 -2.13 6.67 -1.60
CA ASN A 39 -2.08 8.02 -1.04
C ASN A 39 -2.01 8.05 0.49
N ARG A 40 -2.26 6.92 1.17
CA ARG A 40 -2.15 6.82 2.63
C ARG A 40 -0.70 6.69 3.07
N TRP A 41 0.20 6.23 2.20
CA TRP A 41 1.58 5.97 2.58
C TRP A 41 2.42 7.24 2.45
N SER A 42 3.12 7.60 3.52
CA SER A 42 4.12 8.65 3.47
C SER A 42 5.48 8.09 3.07
N THR A 43 6.27 8.91 2.39
CA THR A 43 7.63 8.58 1.99
C THR A 43 8.57 9.71 2.41
N GLU A 44 9.81 9.35 2.70
CA GLU A 44 10.87 10.30 3.01
C GLU A 44 12.15 9.82 2.36
N ILE A 45 12.95 10.74 1.81
CA ILE A 45 14.26 10.44 1.23
C ILE A 45 15.31 11.34 1.85
N THR A 46 16.48 10.79 2.17
CA THR A 46 17.58 11.55 2.76
C THR A 46 18.92 11.15 2.15
N PRO A 47 19.70 12.12 1.60
CA PRO A 47 19.30 13.51 1.37
C PRO A 47 18.31 13.63 0.20
N GLU A 48 17.51 14.70 0.16
CA GLU A 48 16.62 15.02 -0.98
C GLU A 48 17.38 15.56 -2.19
N ASN A 49 18.56 16.12 -1.94
CA ASN A 49 19.44 16.63 -2.97
C ASN A 49 20.91 16.33 -2.66
N SER A 50 21.72 16.27 -3.70
CA SER A 50 23.16 16.07 -3.55
C SER A 50 23.94 16.71 -4.69
N VAL A 51 25.22 16.97 -4.42
CA VAL A 51 26.19 17.44 -5.41
C VAL A 51 27.29 16.40 -5.49
N LEU A 52 27.42 15.75 -6.65
CA LEU A 52 28.36 14.65 -6.85
C LEU A 52 29.37 15.01 -7.96
N SER A 53 30.65 14.73 -7.72
CA SER A 53 31.64 14.71 -8.81
C SER A 53 31.32 13.57 -9.78
N LEU A 54 31.68 13.72 -11.05
CA LEU A 54 31.49 12.67 -12.06
C LEU A 54 32.13 11.34 -11.60
N GLY A 55 31.33 10.27 -11.60
CA GLY A 55 31.75 8.93 -11.18
C GLY A 55 31.73 8.68 -9.66
N ALA A 56 31.38 9.69 -8.85
CA ALA A 56 31.16 9.48 -7.42
C ALA A 56 29.82 8.77 -7.15
N THR A 57 29.74 8.08 -6.02
CA THR A 57 28.52 7.41 -5.54
C THR A 57 28.21 7.88 -4.13
N GLN A 58 26.92 8.02 -3.82
CA GLN A 58 26.45 8.33 -2.48
C GLN A 58 25.34 7.37 -2.08
N MET A 59 25.29 7.03 -0.80
CA MET A 59 24.18 6.29 -0.21
C MET A 59 22.99 7.22 -0.01
N ILE A 60 21.82 6.75 -0.40
CA ILE A 60 20.54 7.40 -0.21
C ILE A 60 19.70 6.49 0.66
N VAL A 61 19.01 7.05 1.66
CA VAL A 61 18.06 6.32 2.49
C VAL A 61 16.66 6.74 2.08
N ALA A 62 15.87 5.77 1.62
CA ALA A 62 14.46 5.92 1.31
C ALA A 62 13.64 5.21 2.40
N ASN A 63 12.77 5.95 3.07
CA ASN A 63 11.88 5.44 4.10
C ASN A 63 10.45 5.44 3.60
N LEU A 64 9.77 4.32 3.81
CA LEU A 64 8.32 4.20 3.67
C LEU A 64 7.71 4.24 5.07
N GLY A 65 6.82 5.20 5.29
CA GLY A 65 6.09 5.38 6.55
C GLY A 65 5.01 4.33 6.76
N SER A 66 4.20 4.52 7.80
CA SER A 66 2.97 3.74 7.98
C SER A 66 1.83 4.42 7.21
N PRO A 67 0.80 3.66 6.77
CA PRO A 67 -0.37 4.26 6.16
C PRO A 67 -1.09 5.17 7.17
N ASP A 68 -1.49 6.36 6.71
CA ASP A 68 -2.35 7.25 7.48
C ASP A 68 -3.66 6.51 7.81
N PRO A 69 -4.07 6.43 9.09
CA PRO A 69 -5.38 5.88 9.46
C PRO A 69 -6.56 6.72 8.92
N GLY A 70 -6.32 7.95 8.44
CA GLY A 70 -7.36 8.86 7.99
C GLY A 70 -8.12 9.49 9.16
N SER A 71 -9.32 10.03 8.87
CA SER A 71 -10.19 10.63 9.89
C SER A 71 -10.83 9.62 10.85
N ASP A 72 -10.71 8.32 10.54
CA ASP A 72 -11.28 7.26 11.36
C ASP A 72 -10.30 6.85 12.46
N SER A 73 -10.75 7.05 13.70
CA SER A 73 -9.97 6.78 14.92
C SER A 73 -9.71 5.28 15.15
N ILE A 74 -10.28 4.42 14.31
CA ILE A 74 -10.01 2.99 14.27
C ILE A 74 -8.88 2.83 13.26
N ARG A 75 -7.67 2.49 13.74
CA ARG A 75 -6.53 2.22 12.85
C ARG A 75 -6.92 1.16 11.82
N LEU A 76 -7.24 1.58 10.60
CA LEU A 76 -7.53 0.67 9.50
C LEU A 76 -6.19 0.07 9.06
N PRO A 77 -6.00 -1.27 9.15
CA PRO A 77 -4.80 -1.90 8.61
C PRO A 77 -4.65 -1.55 7.12
N PRO A 78 -3.42 -1.55 6.58
CA PRO A 78 -3.22 -1.35 5.15
C PRO A 78 -3.98 -2.41 4.36
N VAL A 79 -4.58 -2.01 3.24
CA VAL A 79 -5.32 -2.93 2.38
C VAL A 79 -4.36 -3.96 1.79
N ALA A 80 -4.74 -5.24 1.82
CA ALA A 80 -3.94 -6.31 1.23
C ALA A 80 -3.74 -6.07 -0.26
N GLY A 81 -2.50 -6.11 -0.73
CA GLY A 81 -2.17 -5.77 -2.10
C GLY A 81 -0.69 -5.51 -2.34
N ILE A 82 -0.42 -4.96 -3.51
CA ILE A 82 0.91 -4.56 -3.96
C ILE A 82 0.94 -3.04 -4.04
N LEU A 83 1.82 -2.42 -3.27
CA LEU A 83 2.12 -1.00 -3.32
C LEU A 83 3.41 -0.80 -4.13
N GLU A 84 3.36 0.04 -5.16
CA GLU A 84 4.55 0.50 -5.86
C GLU A 84 4.95 1.87 -5.35
N VAL A 85 6.25 2.04 -5.09
CA VAL A 85 6.87 3.30 -4.69
C VAL A 85 7.95 3.62 -5.70
N GLU A 86 7.82 4.75 -6.38
CA GLU A 86 8.78 5.20 -7.38
C GLU A 86 9.81 6.13 -6.72
N VAL A 87 11.08 5.85 -6.95
CA VAL A 87 12.21 6.72 -6.61
C VAL A 87 12.74 7.30 -7.92
N THR A 88 12.73 8.62 -8.01
CA THR A 88 13.19 9.36 -9.19
C THR A 88 14.45 10.15 -8.87
N ALA A 89 15.46 10.03 -9.71
CA ALA A 89 16.68 10.85 -9.65
C ALA A 89 16.77 11.72 -10.90
N SER A 90 16.70 13.04 -10.70
CA SER A 90 16.85 14.04 -11.76
C SER A 90 18.22 14.68 -11.63
N LEU A 91 19.00 14.62 -12.71
CA LEU A 91 20.33 15.19 -12.76
C LEU A 91 20.26 16.61 -13.33
N THR A 92 21.09 17.53 -12.85
CA THR A 92 21.32 18.84 -13.46
C THR A 92 22.81 19.14 -13.46
N ILE A 93 23.36 19.45 -14.64
CA ILE A 93 24.79 19.77 -14.80
C ILE A 93 24.95 21.29 -14.81
N GLU A 94 25.60 21.83 -13.78
CA GLU A 94 25.94 23.25 -13.75
C GLU A 94 27.23 23.49 -14.56
N SER A 95 27.05 24.03 -15.78
CA SER A 95 28.05 24.68 -16.66
C SER A 95 28.56 23.94 -17.91
N GLY A 96 28.62 24.72 -19.02
CA GLY A 96 29.63 24.63 -20.09
C GLY A 96 29.54 23.52 -21.13
N LEU A 97 28.83 22.43 -20.85
CA LEU A 97 28.77 21.26 -21.73
C LEU A 97 27.51 21.30 -22.59
N SER A 98 27.61 21.82 -23.82
CA SER A 98 26.51 21.75 -24.79
C SER A 98 26.37 20.32 -25.32
N GLY A 99 25.16 19.76 -25.32
CA GLY A 99 24.86 18.47 -25.94
C GLY A 99 24.92 17.25 -25.00
N ILE A 100 24.97 17.46 -23.68
CA ILE A 100 24.76 16.39 -22.70
C ILE A 100 23.30 16.42 -22.28
N GLU A 101 22.55 15.35 -22.57
CA GLU A 101 21.23 15.14 -22.00
C GLU A 101 21.36 14.73 -20.54
N SER A 102 20.52 15.30 -19.69
CA SER A 102 20.44 14.93 -18.29
C SER A 102 19.32 13.90 -18.11
N PRO A 103 19.64 12.61 -17.95
CA PRO A 103 18.62 11.57 -17.90
C PRO A 103 17.89 11.61 -16.56
N VAL A 104 16.59 11.33 -16.58
CA VAL A 104 15.84 11.01 -15.36
C VAL A 104 15.93 9.50 -15.15
N SER A 105 16.47 9.08 -14.00
CA SER A 105 16.51 7.68 -13.61
C SER A 105 15.35 7.35 -12.69
N ARG A 106 14.73 6.19 -12.89
CA ARG A 106 13.56 5.73 -12.12
C ARG A 106 13.81 4.34 -11.59
N VAL A 107 13.50 4.12 -10.32
CA VAL A 107 13.54 2.82 -9.66
C VAL A 107 12.19 2.58 -9.00
N ILE A 108 11.59 1.41 -9.23
CA ILE A 108 10.33 1.03 -8.61
C ILE A 108 10.62 0.04 -7.48
N LEU A 109 10.15 0.38 -6.29
CA LEU A 109 10.13 -0.48 -5.11
C LEU A 109 8.74 -1.11 -5.00
N THR A 110 8.69 -2.44 -4.98
CA THR A 110 7.43 -3.18 -4.82
C THR A 110 7.30 -3.66 -3.38
N VAL A 111 6.24 -3.24 -2.70
CA VAL A 111 5.92 -3.61 -1.33
C VAL A 111 4.71 -4.53 -1.32
N ASN A 112 4.88 -5.73 -0.77
CA ASN A 112 3.81 -6.71 -0.64
C ASN A 112 3.14 -6.58 0.74
N ILE A 113 1.87 -6.17 0.75
CA ILE A 113 1.05 -6.08 1.95
C ILE A 113 0.24 -7.37 2.06
N PRO A 114 0.55 -8.26 3.04
CA PRO A 114 -0.06 -9.57 3.11
C PRO A 114 -1.55 -9.50 3.44
N GLU A 115 -2.31 -10.45 2.91
CA GLU A 115 -3.70 -10.65 3.26
C GLU A 115 -3.85 -11.24 4.66
N VAL A 116 -4.67 -10.59 5.47
CA VAL A 116 -5.10 -11.03 6.79
C VAL A 116 -6.61 -11.26 6.72
N SER A 117 -7.02 -12.49 6.95
CA SER A 117 -8.42 -12.88 7.11
C SER A 117 -8.72 -13.07 8.59
N LYS A 118 -9.55 -12.20 9.15
CA LYS A 118 -9.93 -12.23 10.57
C LYS A 118 -11.37 -11.76 10.71
N ALA A 119 -12.13 -12.43 11.56
CA ALA A 119 -13.49 -12.04 11.90
C ALA A 119 -13.68 -12.09 13.42
N SER A 120 -14.55 -11.23 13.93
CA SER A 120 -15.07 -11.31 15.30
C SER A 120 -16.55 -11.65 15.25
N ILE A 121 -16.97 -12.58 16.09
CA ILE A 121 -18.38 -12.98 16.24
C ILE A 121 -18.77 -12.68 17.67
N GLU A 122 -19.79 -11.86 17.86
CA GLU A 122 -20.40 -11.64 19.16
C GLU A 122 -21.39 -12.76 19.46
N ILE A 123 -21.10 -13.54 20.51
CA ILE A 123 -21.97 -14.66 20.91
C ILE A 123 -23.12 -14.11 21.75
N PRO A 124 -24.38 -14.23 21.29
CA PRO A 124 -25.54 -13.76 22.04
C PRO A 124 -25.76 -14.62 23.30
N SER A 125 -26.50 -14.08 24.26
CA SER A 125 -26.92 -14.85 25.44
C SER A 125 -27.81 -16.03 25.03
N PRO A 126 -27.77 -17.16 25.78
CA PRO A 126 -28.62 -18.31 25.51
C PRO A 126 -30.10 -17.90 25.42
N THR A 127 -30.78 -18.33 24.36
CA THR A 127 -32.20 -18.05 24.13
C THR A 127 -32.98 -19.36 24.15
N ILE A 128 -34.13 -19.37 24.83
CA ILE A 128 -35.06 -20.51 24.82
C ILE A 128 -35.94 -20.39 23.58
N ILE A 129 -35.96 -21.43 22.75
CA ILE A 129 -36.78 -21.49 21.53
C ILE A 129 -37.87 -22.53 21.73
N THR A 130 -39.11 -22.14 21.52
CA THR A 130 -40.27 -23.04 21.55
C THR A 130 -40.38 -23.76 20.21
N PRO A 131 -40.54 -25.10 20.19
CA PRO A 131 -40.72 -25.85 18.95
C PRO A 131 -41.87 -25.29 18.10
N GLU A 132 -41.70 -25.35 16.77
CA GLU A 132 -42.67 -24.88 15.76
C GLU A 132 -42.96 -23.36 15.77
N ILE A 133 -42.30 -22.59 16.65
CA ILE A 133 -42.37 -21.13 16.66
C ILE A 133 -41.07 -20.57 16.09
N GLU A 134 -41.19 -19.73 15.06
CA GLU A 134 -40.04 -19.08 14.43
C GLU A 134 -39.38 -18.09 15.42
N ALA A 135 -38.07 -18.21 15.59
CA ALA A 135 -37.29 -17.37 16.50
C ALA A 135 -36.10 -16.77 15.76
N SER A 136 -35.81 -15.50 16.03
CA SER A 136 -34.67 -14.78 15.46
C SER A 136 -33.67 -14.43 16.55
N VAL A 137 -32.40 -14.72 16.30
CA VAL A 137 -31.30 -14.42 17.21
C VAL A 137 -30.30 -13.53 16.47
N PRO A 138 -30.08 -12.29 16.93
CA PRO A 138 -29.08 -11.41 16.31
C PRO A 138 -27.67 -11.95 16.61
N VAL A 139 -26.85 -12.06 15.57
CA VAL A 139 -25.43 -12.40 15.66
C VAL A 139 -24.65 -11.32 14.93
N ASN A 140 -23.78 -10.61 15.66
CA ASN A 140 -22.93 -9.59 15.05
C ASN A 140 -21.64 -10.25 14.56
N VAL A 141 -21.36 -10.09 13.26
CA VAL A 141 -20.11 -10.55 12.65
C VAL A 141 -19.38 -9.36 12.05
N VAL A 142 -18.17 -9.12 12.54
CA VAL A 142 -17.31 -8.00 12.15
C VAL A 142 -16.11 -8.52 11.38
N ASN A 143 -15.87 -8.00 10.18
CA ASN A 143 -14.63 -8.24 9.46
C ASN A 143 -13.50 -7.42 10.08
N LEU A 144 -12.46 -8.10 10.57
CA LEU A 144 -11.23 -7.51 11.11
C LEU A 144 -10.03 -7.76 10.18
N GLY A 145 -10.27 -8.34 9.01
CA GLY A 145 -9.27 -8.52 7.97
C GLY A 145 -9.02 -7.24 7.19
N ASN A 146 -7.97 -7.25 6.36
CA ASN A 146 -7.51 -6.07 5.61
C ASN A 146 -7.74 -6.19 4.09
N HIS A 147 -8.57 -7.12 3.65
CA HIS A 147 -8.84 -7.33 2.22
C HIS A 147 -10.16 -6.65 1.77
N GLU A 148 -10.75 -5.81 2.63
CA GLU A 148 -11.96 -4.99 2.40
C GLU A 148 -13.09 -5.74 1.66
N SER A 149 -13.36 -6.98 2.06
CA SER A 149 -14.39 -7.77 1.39
C SER A 149 -15.48 -8.24 2.32
N ASN A 150 -16.59 -8.64 1.70
CA ASN A 150 -17.69 -9.24 2.40
C ASN A 150 -17.30 -10.63 2.91
N LEU A 151 -17.68 -10.92 4.15
CA LEU A 151 -17.58 -12.27 4.70
C LEU A 151 -18.84 -13.06 4.33
N SER A 152 -18.66 -14.33 3.98
CA SER A 152 -19.73 -15.28 3.75
C SER A 152 -19.72 -16.36 4.82
N TYR A 153 -20.90 -16.88 5.17
CA TYR A 153 -21.07 -17.82 6.28
C TYR A 153 -22.02 -18.94 5.89
N ILE A 154 -21.79 -20.11 6.49
CA ILE A 154 -22.67 -21.27 6.39
C ILE A 154 -23.22 -21.54 7.78
N LEU A 155 -24.52 -21.78 7.88
CA LEU A 155 -25.19 -22.13 9.13
C LEU A 155 -25.58 -23.60 9.11
N SER A 156 -25.38 -24.25 10.25
CA SER A 156 -25.82 -25.61 10.50
C SER A 156 -26.47 -25.69 11.87
N GLY A 157 -27.65 -26.28 11.94
CA GLY A 157 -28.39 -26.52 13.19
C GLY A 157 -28.34 -27.98 13.63
N PRO A 158 -28.83 -28.28 14.85
CA PRO A 158 -29.04 -29.65 15.31
C PRO A 158 -30.05 -30.42 14.43
N LEU A 159 -30.04 -31.75 14.53
CA LEU A 159 -31.00 -32.59 13.81
C LEU A 159 -32.45 -32.17 14.11
N GLY A 160 -33.26 -32.01 13.07
CA GLY A 160 -34.67 -31.58 13.18
C GLY A 160 -34.88 -30.07 13.23
N TRP A 161 -33.82 -29.26 13.19
CA TRP A 161 -33.90 -27.80 13.15
C TRP A 161 -33.74 -27.28 11.71
N SER A 162 -34.55 -26.29 11.34
CA SER A 162 -34.34 -25.47 10.16
C SER A 162 -33.69 -24.15 10.58
N VAL A 163 -32.56 -23.81 10.00
CA VAL A 163 -31.80 -22.58 10.33
C VAL A 163 -31.53 -21.80 9.05
N SER A 164 -31.72 -20.49 9.10
CA SER A 164 -31.38 -19.57 8.02
C SER A 164 -30.84 -18.26 8.59
N SER A 165 -30.13 -17.48 7.77
CA SER A 165 -29.74 -16.11 8.11
C SER A 165 -30.18 -15.13 7.04
N GLN A 166 -30.40 -13.90 7.51
CA GLN A 166 -30.54 -12.73 6.65
C GLN A 166 -29.79 -11.56 7.32
N PRO A 167 -28.80 -10.95 6.64
CA PRO A 167 -28.24 -11.31 5.34
C PRO A 167 -27.30 -12.53 5.39
N THR A 168 -27.02 -13.15 4.23
CA THR A 168 -26.02 -14.23 4.09
C THR A 168 -24.58 -13.72 3.93
N THR A 169 -24.42 -12.40 3.88
CA THR A 169 -23.13 -11.70 3.76
C THR A 169 -23.08 -10.52 4.73
N SER A 170 -21.95 -10.31 5.41
CA SER A 170 -21.70 -9.06 6.14
C SER A 170 -20.84 -8.14 5.27
N THR A 171 -21.25 -6.88 5.14
CA THR A 171 -20.47 -5.85 4.47
C THR A 171 -19.41 -5.31 5.41
N SER A 172 -18.15 -5.25 4.96
CA SER A 172 -17.20 -4.34 5.62
C SER A 172 -17.65 -2.93 5.32
N PHE A 173 -18.11 -2.20 6.34
CA PHE A 173 -18.21 -0.75 6.23
C PHE A 173 -16.78 -0.21 6.34
N ALA A 174 -16.21 0.20 5.21
CA ALA A 174 -15.32 1.34 5.21
C ALA A 174 -16.24 2.56 5.17
N LEU A 175 -16.31 3.31 6.26
CA LEU A 175 -16.92 4.65 6.26
C LEU A 175 -15.86 5.67 5.86
#